data_AF-A0A976H0Q0-F1
#
_entry.id   AF-A0A976H0Q0-F1
#
_cell.length_a   1.000
_cell.length_b   1.000
_cell.length_c   1.000
_cell.angle_alpha   90.00
_cell.angle_beta   90.00
_cell.angle_gamma   90.00
#
_symmetry.space_group_name_H-M   'P 1'
#
loop_
_entity.id
_entity.type
_entity.pdbx_description
1 polymer ?
#
loop_
_entity_poly.entity_id
_entity_poly.type
_entity_poly.pdbx_seq_one_letter_code
_entity_poly.pdbx_strand_id
1 'polypeptide(L)'
;MELTSIDHDDFRRLLADIAAMRMPYGKFGPKQRPPHGVWICDLPVEYLAWFKERGFPKDRLGELLSAVYDIKSHGMDTLFDPMRQAHGGRSPLRPPRQKSFDFDSPPSSM
;
A
#
# COMPACT_ATOMS: atom_id res chain seq x y z
N MET A 1 17.73 -2.45 31.55
CA MET A 1 17.06 -1.97 30.32
C MET A 1 17.60 -2.82 29.17
N GLU A 2 16.95 -3.93 28.86
CA GLU A 2 17.27 -4.75 27.68
C GLU A 2 16.34 -4.33 26.54
N LEU A 3 16.57 -3.15 25.98
CA LEU A 3 16.05 -2.86 24.64
C LEU A 3 17.10 -3.38 23.66
N THR A 4 16.64 -4.11 22.64
CA THR A 4 17.38 -4.60 21.46
C THR A 4 17.96 -6.01 21.50
N SER A 5 17.13 -7.01 21.78
CA SER A 5 17.18 -8.24 20.96
C SER A 5 15.82 -8.38 20.27
N ILE A 6 15.62 -7.65 19.17
CA ILE A 6 14.53 -8.01 18.26
C ILE A 6 14.90 -9.39 17.75
N ASP A 7 14.06 -10.38 18.04
CA ASP A 7 14.25 -11.72 17.51
C ASP A 7 14.22 -11.65 15.98
N HIS A 8 15.22 -12.26 15.33
CA HIS A 8 15.32 -12.23 13.87
C HIS A 8 14.08 -12.84 13.20
N ASP A 9 13.42 -13.80 13.84
CA ASP A 9 12.21 -14.44 13.32
C ASP A 9 10.99 -13.54 13.49
N ASP A 10 10.91 -12.75 14.57
CA ASP A 10 9.85 -11.74 14.72
C ASP A 10 9.93 -10.68 13.63
N PHE A 11 11.13 -10.19 13.33
CA PHE A 11 11.32 -9.21 12.25
C PHE A 11 11.00 -9.82 10.87
N ARG A 12 11.42 -11.06 10.61
CA ARG A 12 11.05 -11.78 9.38
C ARG A 12 9.54 -11.94 9.25
N ARG A 13 8.85 -12.28 10.33
CA ARG A 13 7.39 -12.43 10.35
C ARG A 13 6.69 -11.09 10.11
N LEU A 14 7.18 -10.01 10.71
CA LEU A 14 6.69 -8.66 10.45
C LEU A 14 6.80 -8.30 8.97
N LEU A 15 7.96 -8.53 8.35
CA LEU A 15 8.17 -8.28 6.92
C LEU A 15 7.27 -9.15 6.04
N ALA A 16 7.06 -10.43 6.42
CA ALA A 16 6.15 -11.32 5.71
C ALA A 16 4.69 -10.83 5.78
N ASP A 17 4.24 -10.39 6.95
CA ASP A 17 2.90 -9.82 7.13
C ASP A 17 2.74 -8.52 6.31
N ILE A 18 3.76 -7.65 6.29
CA ILE A 18 3.78 -6.45 5.45
C ILE A 18 3.66 -6.80 3.97
N ALA A 19 4.41 -7.81 3.52
CA ALA A 19 4.39 -8.26 2.13
C ALA A 19 3.02 -8.82 1.72
N ALA A 20 2.32 -9.50 2.64
CA ALA A 20 1.04 -10.16 2.37
C ALA A 20 -0.19 -9.25 2.57
N MET A 21 -0.03 -8.07 3.16
CA MET A 21 -1.15 -7.20 3.50
C MET A 21 -1.46 -6.17 2.39
N ARG A 22 -2.72 -6.14 1.95
CA ARG A 22 -3.28 -5.08 1.11
C ARG A 22 -4.12 -4.13 1.95
N MET A 23 -4.17 -2.87 1.53
CA MET A 23 -5.02 -1.88 2.18
C MET A 23 -6.50 -2.27 2.00
N PRO A 24 -7.28 -2.50 3.07
CA PRO A 24 -8.66 -2.97 2.96
C PRO A 24 -9.68 -1.86 2.68
N TYR A 25 -9.32 -0.59 2.92
CA TYR A 25 -10.23 0.55 2.80
C TYR A 25 -9.49 1.87 2.50
N GLY A 26 -10.25 2.97 2.41
CA GLY A 26 -9.72 4.30 2.16
C GLY A 26 -9.30 4.52 0.70
N LYS A 27 -8.43 5.52 0.47
CA LYS A 27 -7.97 5.94 -0.87
C LYS A 27 -7.28 4.83 -1.66
N PHE A 28 -6.67 3.89 -0.94
CA PHE A 28 -5.89 2.79 -1.50
C PHE A 28 -6.57 1.42 -1.34
N GLY A 29 -7.81 1.40 -0.85
CA GLY A 29 -8.60 0.18 -0.73
C GLY A 29 -9.30 -0.24 -2.04
N PRO A 30 -9.92 -1.43 -2.07
CA PRO A 30 -10.52 -2.02 -3.26
C PRO A 30 -11.56 -1.13 -3.95
N LYS A 31 -12.34 -0.37 -3.17
CA LYS A 31 -13.36 0.55 -3.69
C LYS A 31 -12.77 1.63 -4.62
N GLN A 32 -11.58 2.11 -4.30
CA GLN A 32 -10.88 3.14 -5.07
C GLN A 32 -9.86 2.53 -6.04
N ARG A 33 -9.40 1.30 -5.75
CA ARG A 33 -8.33 0.58 -6.42
C ARG A 33 -8.73 -0.87 -6.68
N PRO A 34 -9.66 -1.11 -7.62
CA PRO A 34 -10.09 -2.46 -7.92
C PRO A 34 -8.96 -3.26 -8.58
N PRO A 35 -8.97 -4.60 -8.44
CA PRO A 35 -9.96 -5.38 -7.68
C PRO A 35 -9.66 -5.52 -6.17
N HIS A 36 -8.43 -5.27 -5.71
CA HIS A 36 -7.99 -5.72 -4.39
C HIS A 36 -7.35 -4.64 -3.49
N GLY A 37 -7.18 -3.42 -3.96
CA GLY A 37 -6.41 -2.39 -3.24
C GLY A 37 -4.91 -2.39 -3.59
N VAL A 38 -4.16 -1.59 -2.85
CA VAL A 38 -2.70 -1.44 -2.97
C VAL A 38 -2.02 -2.17 -1.80
N TRP A 39 -0.88 -2.82 -2.06
CA TRP A 39 -0.05 -3.40 -1.01
C TRP A 39 0.40 -2.33 -0.01
N ILE A 40 0.41 -2.64 1.29
CA ILE A 40 0.74 -1.62 2.29
C ILE A 40 2.18 -1.10 2.14
N CYS A 41 3.11 -1.95 1.68
CA CYS A 41 4.50 -1.57 1.36
C CYS A 41 4.62 -0.62 0.16
N ASP A 42 3.58 -0.47 -0.66
CA ASP A 42 3.53 0.46 -1.80
C ASP A 42 2.79 1.76 -1.47
N LEU A 43 2.25 1.90 -0.25
CA LEU A 43 1.56 3.12 0.15
C LEU A 43 2.53 4.31 0.15
N PRO A 44 2.10 5.49 -0.33
CA PRO A 44 2.90 6.71 -0.21
C PRO A 44 3.16 7.07 1.25
N VAL A 45 4.36 7.59 1.54
CA VAL A 45 4.76 7.97 2.91
C VAL A 45 3.85 9.07 3.48
N GLU A 46 3.34 9.96 2.63
CA GLU A 46 2.44 11.05 3.00
C GLU A 46 1.08 10.52 3.46
N TYR A 47 0.61 9.42 2.86
CA TYR A 47 -0.64 8.78 3.30
C TYR A 47 -0.48 8.12 4.66
N LEU A 48 0.71 7.56 4.91
CA LEU A 48 1.05 6.98 6.20
C LEU A 48 1.28 8.06 7.27
N ALA A 49 1.86 9.21 6.90
CA ALA A 49 2.01 10.38 7.77
C ALA A 49 0.65 10.90 8.26
N TRP A 50 -0.33 10.97 7.36
CA TRP A 50 -1.71 11.33 7.71
C TRP A 50 -2.31 10.37 8.76
N PHE A 51 -2.01 9.07 8.67
CA PHE A 51 -2.40 8.12 9.72
C PHE A 51 -1.66 8.36 11.03
N LYS A 52 -0.35 8.66 10.97
CA LYS A 52 0.44 8.98 12.17
C LYS A 52 -0.13 10.18 12.93
N GLU A 53 -0.60 11.22 12.22
CA GLU A 53 -1.22 12.40 12.82
C GLU A 53 -2.58 12.10 13.45
N ARG A 54 -3.40 11.23 12.85
CA ARG A 54 -4.75 10.90 13.33
C ARG A 54 -4.79 9.73 14.31
N GLY A 55 -3.74 8.93 14.33
CA GLY A 55 -3.68 7.63 14.98
C GLY A 55 -3.88 6.48 13.99
N PHE A 56 -2.98 5.49 14.06
CA PHE A 56 -3.15 4.22 13.37
C PHE A 56 -4.32 3.42 13.98
N PRO A 57 -4.96 2.53 13.19
CA PRO A 57 -5.88 1.53 13.73
C PRO A 57 -5.28 0.76 14.92
N LYS A 58 -6.11 0.32 15.87
CA LYS A 58 -5.65 -0.42 17.06
C LYS A 58 -5.52 -1.93 16.83
N ASP A 59 -5.55 -2.35 15.58
CA ASP A 59 -5.48 -3.74 15.17
C ASP A 59 -4.13 -4.03 14.49
N ARG A 60 -3.97 -5.28 14.02
CA ARG A 60 -2.75 -5.70 13.32
C ARG A 60 -2.44 -4.82 12.11
N LEU A 61 -3.45 -4.31 11.40
CA LEU A 61 -3.20 -3.43 10.25
C LEU A 61 -2.49 -2.15 10.70
N GLY A 62 -2.92 -1.53 11.80
CA GLY A 62 -2.27 -0.32 12.29
C GLY A 62 -0.82 -0.53 12.73
N GLU A 63 -0.51 -1.66 13.36
CA GLU A 63 0.87 -2.05 13.69
C GLU A 63 1.74 -2.13 12.41
N LEU A 64 1.23 -2.81 11.38
CA LEU A 64 1.95 -2.95 10.11
C LEU A 64 2.11 -1.60 9.39
N LEU A 65 1.07 -0.75 9.38
CA LEU A 65 1.14 0.58 8.78
C LEU A 65 2.15 1.49 9.49
N SER A 66 2.22 1.42 10.82
CA SER A 66 3.22 2.15 11.60
C SER A 66 4.63 1.70 11.26
N ALA A 67 4.86 0.38 11.19
CA ALA A 67 6.17 -0.17 10.82
C ALA A 67 6.58 0.27 9.39
N VAL A 68 5.66 0.22 8.43
CA VAL A 68 5.93 0.69 7.06
C VAL A 68 6.23 2.19 7.05
N TYR A 69 5.50 2.99 7.82
CA TYR A 69 5.75 4.43 7.94
C TYR A 69 7.17 4.70 8.44
N ASP A 70 7.58 4.03 9.52
CA ASP A 70 8.89 4.23 10.11
C ASP A 70 9.99 3.84 9.11
N ILE A 71 9.88 2.68 8.45
CA ILE A 71 10.83 2.27 7.41
C ILE A 71 10.93 3.30 6.29
N LYS A 72 9.80 3.77 5.76
CA LYS A 72 9.78 4.71 4.63
C LYS A 72 10.25 6.12 5.00
N SER A 73 9.89 6.61 6.18
CA SER A 73 10.28 7.95 6.64
C SER A 73 11.79 8.08 6.86
N HIS A 74 12.49 6.96 7.09
CA HIS A 74 13.96 6.89 7.13
C HIS A 74 14.61 6.67 5.74
N GLY A 75 13.85 6.72 4.65
CA GLY A 75 14.39 6.54 3.29
C GLY A 75 14.69 5.09 2.90
N MET A 76 14.28 4.11 3.71
CA MET A 76 14.54 2.69 3.47
C MET A 76 13.46 2.00 2.61
N ASP A 77 12.83 2.73 1.68
CA ASP A 77 11.75 2.20 0.83
C ASP A 77 12.22 1.03 -0.07
N THR A 78 13.50 0.99 -0.43
CA THR A 78 14.11 -0.09 -1.23
C THR A 78 14.10 -1.44 -0.52
N LEU A 79 13.92 -1.48 0.81
CA LEU A 79 13.77 -2.74 1.55
C LEU A 79 12.54 -3.55 1.08
N PHE A 80 11.56 -2.90 0.46
CA PHE A 80 10.37 -3.55 -0.07
C PHE A 80 10.53 -4.03 -1.52
N ASP A 81 11.64 -3.75 -2.19
CA ASP A 81 11.84 -4.13 -3.59
C ASP A 81 11.80 -5.65 -3.83
N PRO A 82 12.36 -6.52 -2.97
CA PRO A 82 12.18 -7.97 -3.12
C PRO A 82 10.71 -8.39 -3.05
N MET A 83 9.90 -7.75 -2.20
CA MET A 83 8.47 -8.02 -2.09
C MET A 83 7.71 -7.55 -3.34
N ARG A 84 8.05 -6.37 -3.87
CA ARG A 84 7.48 -5.83 -5.11
C ARG A 84 7.79 -6.74 -6.30
N GLN A 85 9.01 -7.25 -6.39
CA GLN A 85 9.41 -8.20 -7.43
C GLN A 85 8.58 -9.48 -7.34
N ALA A 86 8.39 -10.04 -6.14
CA ALA A 86 7.54 -11.20 -5.92
C ALA A 86 6.07 -10.96 -6.32
N HIS A 87 5.59 -9.72 -6.19
CA HIS A 87 4.22 -9.32 -6.57
C HIS A 87 4.05 -8.95 -8.05
N GLY A 88 5.09 -9.04 -8.88
CA GLY A 88 5.05 -8.66 -10.29
C GLY A 88 5.19 -7.16 -10.54
N GLY A 89 5.66 -6.39 -9.56
CA GLY A 89 5.93 -4.96 -9.65
C GLY A 89 5.25 -4.13 -8.54
N ARG A 90 5.43 -2.80 -8.61
CA ARG A 90 4.75 -1.85 -7.71
C ARG A 90 3.26 -1.79 -8.04
N SER A 91 2.43 -1.73 -7.01
CA SER A 91 1.00 -1.45 -7.15
C SER A 91 0.79 -0.11 -7.88
N PRO A 92 -0.08 -0.05 -8.91
CA PRO A 92 -0.31 1.19 -9.64
C PRO A 92 -0.98 2.23 -8.74
N LEU A 93 -0.33 3.38 -8.55
CA LEU A 93 -0.85 4.52 -7.78
C LEU A 93 -1.73 5.48 -8.60
N ARG A 94 -2.07 5.16 -9.85
CA ARG A 94 -3.12 5.86 -10.61
C ARG A 94 -4.31 4.93 -10.85
N PRO A 95 -5.57 5.36 -10.64
CA PRO A 95 -6.71 4.54 -11.01
C PRO A 95 -6.69 4.32 -12.53
N PRO A 96 -7.10 3.14 -13.03
CA PRO A 96 -7.21 2.92 -14.46
C PRO A 96 -8.23 3.89 -15.03
N ARG A 97 -7.83 4.66 -16.04
CA ARG A 97 -8.75 5.58 -16.74
C ARG A 97 -9.71 4.71 -17.53
N GLN A 98 -10.99 4.69 -17.15
CA GLN A 98 -12.02 3.99 -17.91
C GLN A 98 -12.13 4.69 -19.28
N LYS A 99 -11.64 4.06 -20.36
CA LYS A 99 -11.87 4.57 -21.71
C LYS A 99 -13.29 4.15 -22.09
N SER A 100 -14.26 5.06 -22.03
CA SER A 100 -15.48 4.90 -22.79
C SER A 100 -15.12 5.18 -24.25
N PHE A 101 -15.19 4.15 -25.09
CA PHE A 101 -15.22 4.33 -26.53
C PHE A 101 -16.70 4.36 -26.93
N ASP A 102 -17.26 5.55 -27.08
CA ASP A 102 -18.59 5.74 -27.63
C ASP A 102 -18.49 5.58 -29.16
N PHE A 103 -18.73 4.36 -29.66
CA PHE A 103 -18.64 4.03 -31.09
C PHE A 103 -19.93 4.37 -31.87
N ASP A 104 -21.01 4.72 -31.17
CA ASP A 104 -22.38 4.77 -31.75
C ASP A 104 -22.96 6.19 -31.84
N SER A 105 -22.12 7.21 -32.07
CA SER A 105 -22.63 8.53 -32.45
C SER A 105 -22.86 8.55 -33.96
N PRO A 106 -24.11 8.45 -34.47
CA PRO A 106 -24.35 8.65 -35.89
C PRO A 106 -23.91 10.08 -36.27
N PRO A 107 -23.25 10.27 -37.42
CA PRO A 107 -22.94 11.61 -37.89
C PRO A 107 -24.26 12.38 -38.00
N SER A 108 -24.34 13.53 -37.34
CA SER A 108 -25.47 14.44 -37.51
C SER A 108 -25.58 14.78 -38.98
N SER A 109 -26.64 14.28 -39.62
CA SER A 109 -26.95 14.61 -41.01
C SER A 109 -27.12 16.13 -41.14
N MET A 110 -26.23 16.76 -41.88
CA MET A 110 -26.41 18.10 -42.48
C MET A 110 -26.16 17.98 -43.99
#